data_AF-A0A8S4AAD6-F1
#
_entry.id   AF-A0A8S4AAD6-F1
#
_cell.length_a   1.000
_cell.length_b   1.000
_cell.length_c   1.000
_cell.angle_alpha   90.00
_cell.angle_beta   90.00
_cell.angle_gamma   90.00
#
_symmetry.space_group_name_H-M   'P 1'
#
loop_
_entity.id
_entity.type
_entity.pdbx_description
1 polymer ?
#
loop_
_entity_poly.entity_id
_entity_poly.type
_entity_poly.pdbx_seq_one_letter_code
_entity_poly.pdbx_strand_id
1 'polypeptide(L)'
;MINDAESQRRKKLYHSSCLAFMFAFNIDASRDDGSFGRLINDEHRRPNCRMKKIDVNGNPHLCLFALNDIKEGEEITYDYGGEDCPWRT
;
A
#
# COMPACT_ATOMS: atom_id res chain seq x y z
N MET A 1 4.10 -11.87 -2.33
CA MET A 1 5.03 -11.31 -3.35
C MET A 1 4.81 -12.00 -4.68
N ILE A 2 4.95 -11.25 -5.76
CA ILE A 2 5.00 -11.75 -7.14
C ILE A 2 6.32 -11.30 -7.79
N ASN A 3 6.71 -11.90 -8.91
CA ASN A 3 7.89 -11.44 -9.65
C ASN A 3 7.51 -10.28 -10.61
N ASP A 4 8.52 -9.65 -11.22
CA ASP A 4 8.30 -8.50 -12.12
C ASP A 4 7.44 -8.87 -13.33
N ALA A 5 7.66 -10.04 -13.93
CA ALA A 5 6.89 -10.49 -15.09
C ALA A 5 5.40 -10.63 -14.76
N GLU A 6 5.08 -11.23 -13.60
CA GLU A 6 3.71 -11.38 -13.12
C GLU A 6 3.10 -10.04 -12.71
N SER A 7 3.88 -9.15 -12.09
CA SER A 7 3.47 -7.77 -11.76
C SER A 7 3.06 -7.00 -13.01
N GLN A 8 3.88 -7.03 -14.06
CA GLN A 8 3.56 -6.39 -15.34
C GLN A 8 2.36 -7.03 -16.03
N ARG A 9 2.22 -8.36 -15.96
CA ARG A 9 1.05 -9.07 -16.50
C ARG A 9 -0.23 -8.62 -15.79
N ARG A 10 -0.23 -8.54 -14.46
CA ARG A 10 -1.40 -8.12 -13.65
C ARG A 10 -1.76 -6.66 -13.88
N LYS A 11 -0.78 -5.75 -13.96
CA LYS A 11 -1.01 -4.33 -14.28
C LYS A 11 -1.75 -4.12 -15.60
N LYS A 12 -1.53 -4.99 -16.59
CA LYS A 12 -2.23 -4.96 -17.88
C LYS A 12 -3.64 -5.56 -17.83
N LEU A 13 -3.89 -6.46 -16.89
CA LEU A 13 -5.16 -7.19 -16.77
C LEU A 13 -6.15 -6.50 -15.84
N TYR A 14 -5.65 -5.91 -14.75
CA TYR A 14 -6.48 -5.27 -13.74
C TYR A 14 -7.12 -3.99 -14.27
N HIS A 15 -8.36 -3.75 -13.83
CA HIS A 15 -8.99 -2.45 -14.01
C HIS A 15 -8.12 -1.37 -13.35
N SER A 16 -8.08 -0.16 -13.93
CA SER A 16 -7.20 0.92 -13.48
C SER A 16 -7.38 1.25 -12.00
N SER A 17 -8.61 1.18 -11.47
CA SER A 17 -8.90 1.39 -10.05
C SER A 17 -8.26 0.36 -9.11
N CYS A 18 -7.91 -0.83 -9.60
CA CYS A 18 -7.28 -1.87 -8.80
C CYS A 18 -5.76 -1.71 -8.70
N LEU A 19 -5.15 -0.83 -9.51
CA LEU A 19 -3.71 -0.60 -9.49
C LEU A 19 -3.22 -0.03 -8.15
N ALA A 20 -4.10 0.61 -7.38
CA ALA A 20 -3.84 1.08 -6.02
C ALA A 20 -3.39 -0.01 -5.04
N PHE A 21 -3.77 -1.28 -5.30
CA PHE A 21 -3.38 -2.42 -4.46
C PHE A 21 -2.02 -3.04 -4.84
N MET A 22 -1.38 -2.51 -5.89
CA MET A 22 -0.07 -2.97 -6.35
C MET A 22 1.02 -2.10 -5.73
N PHE A 23 1.53 -2.52 -4.58
CA PHE A 23 2.55 -1.80 -3.84
C PHE A 23 3.95 -2.03 -4.42
N ALA A 24 4.89 -1.17 -4.00
CA ALA A 24 6.31 -1.33 -4.30
C ALA A 24 6.79 -2.76 -3.96
N PHE A 25 7.84 -3.21 -4.67
CA PHE A 25 8.46 -4.53 -4.48
C PHE A 25 7.56 -5.73 -4.84
N ASN A 26 6.62 -5.53 -5.77
CA ASN A 26 5.74 -6.58 -6.26
C ASN A 26 4.95 -7.26 -5.13
N ILE A 27 4.47 -6.45 -4.19
CA ILE A 27 3.49 -6.87 -3.19
C ILE A 27 2.13 -6.47 -3.73
N ASP A 28 1.32 -7.48 -4.04
CA ASP A 28 -0.02 -7.32 -4.60
C ASP A 28 -1.03 -7.71 -3.52
N ALA A 29 -1.77 -6.72 -3.03
CA ALA A 29 -2.79 -6.87 -2.00
C ALA A 29 -4.22 -6.86 -2.57
N SER A 30 -4.38 -7.06 -3.89
CA SER A 30 -5.69 -7.08 -4.55
C SER A 30 -6.57 -8.24 -4.08
N ARG A 31 -5.94 -9.35 -3.66
CA ARG A 31 -6.62 -10.49 -3.05
C ARG A 31 -6.65 -10.32 -1.55
N ASP A 32 -7.84 -10.51 -0.97
CA ASP A 32 -7.99 -10.56 0.48
C ASP A 32 -7.30 -11.80 1.04
N ASP A 33 -6.43 -11.59 2.02
CA ASP A 33 -5.72 -12.62 2.79
C ASP A 33 -6.08 -12.56 4.29
N GLY A 34 -7.08 -11.76 4.67
CA GLY A 34 -7.47 -11.53 6.06
C GLY A 34 -6.66 -10.45 6.78
N SER A 35 -5.63 -9.88 6.13
CA SER A 35 -4.89 -8.74 6.68
C SER A 35 -5.61 -7.42 6.40
N PHE A 36 -5.51 -6.46 7.34
CA PHE A 36 -6.13 -5.14 7.20
C PHE A 36 -5.25 -4.11 6.48
N GLY A 37 -3.99 -4.43 6.19
CA GLY A 37 -3.06 -3.49 5.58
C GLY A 37 -3.50 -2.96 4.21
N ARG A 38 -4.28 -3.75 3.45
CA ARG A 38 -4.85 -3.36 2.16
C ARG A 38 -5.94 -2.28 2.23
N LEU A 39 -6.47 -2.01 3.43
CA LEU A 39 -7.57 -1.08 3.64
C LEU A 39 -7.10 0.33 4.02
N ILE A 40 -5.80 0.51 4.25
CA ILE A 40 -5.25 1.80 4.67
C ILE A 40 -5.20 2.73 3.46
N ASN A 41 -5.91 3.85 3.52
CA ASN A 41 -6.07 4.77 2.40
C ASN A 41 -4.90 5.74 2.23
N ASP A 42 -4.88 6.35 1.05
CA ASP A 42 -3.93 7.36 0.66
C ASP A 42 -4.21 8.73 1.31
N GLU A 43 -3.18 9.37 1.86
CA GLU A 43 -3.19 10.78 2.26
C GLU A 43 -1.78 11.35 2.06
N HIS A 44 -1.59 12.14 0.99
CA HIS A 44 -0.26 12.62 0.57
C HIS A 44 0.14 13.96 1.22
N ARG A 45 -0.80 14.70 1.81
CA ARG A 45 -0.52 16.02 2.39
C ARG A 45 -0.24 15.91 3.87
N ARG A 46 -1.03 15.12 4.60
CA ARG A 46 -0.93 14.99 6.07
C ARG A 46 -1.25 13.57 6.57
N PRO A 47 -0.49 12.55 6.16
CA PRO A 47 -0.71 11.20 6.65
C PRO A 47 -0.38 11.09 8.14
N ASN A 48 -1.09 10.23 8.86
CA ASN A 48 -0.75 9.91 10.26
C ASN A 48 0.19 8.69 10.38
N CYS A 49 0.41 7.94 9.31
CA CYS A 49 1.33 6.82 9.26
C CYS A 49 2.30 6.88 8.07
N ARG A 50 3.39 6.10 8.17
CA ARG A 50 4.36 5.90 7.09
C ARG A 50 4.61 4.41 6.86
N MET A 51 4.54 4.02 5.59
CA MET A 51 4.92 2.68 5.14
C MET A 51 6.45 2.52 5.11
N LYS A 52 6.96 1.42 5.65
CA LYS A 52 8.36 1.02 5.54
C LYS A 52 8.47 -0.43 5.10
N LYS A 53 9.44 -0.70 4.24
CA LYS A 53 9.87 -2.07 3.94
C LYS A 53 10.81 -2.54 5.04
N ILE A 54 10.51 -3.67 5.65
CA ILE A 54 11.35 -4.29 6.68
C ILE A 54 11.61 -5.73 6.28
N ASP A 55 12.87 -6.14 6.35
CA ASP A 55 13.23 -7.56 6.26
C ASP A 55 12.97 -8.22 7.61
N VAL A 56 12.15 -9.26 7.61
CA VAL A 56 11.88 -10.10 8.78
C VAL A 56 12.23 -11.53 8.40
N ASN A 57 13.33 -12.04 8.95
CA ASN A 57 13.83 -13.39 8.70
C ASN A 57 14.04 -13.72 7.21
N GLY A 58 14.61 -12.79 6.44
CA GLY A 58 14.87 -12.94 5.01
C GLY A 58 13.64 -12.72 4.12
N ASN A 59 12.50 -12.35 4.71
CA ASN A 59 11.26 -12.07 3.99
C ASN A 59 10.92 -10.57 4.10
N PRO A 60 10.77 -9.85 2.98
CA PRO A 60 10.38 -8.46 3.00
C PRO A 60 8.89 -8.32 3.36
N HIS A 61 8.62 -7.42 4.30
CA HIS A 61 7.29 -7.05 4.76
C HIS A 61 7.07 -5.55 4.59
N LEU A 62 5.82 -5.17 4.33
CA LEU A 62 5.38 -3.80 4.42
C LEU A 62 4.82 -3.58 5.83
N CYS A 63 5.42 -2.65 6.55
CA CYS A 63 5.07 -2.33 7.93
C CYS A 63 4.67 -0.86 8.02
N LEU A 64 3.50 -0.61 8.61
CA LEU A 64 3.01 0.75 8.86
C LEU A 64 3.49 1.23 10.22
N PHE A 65 4.01 2.45 10.28
CA PHE A 65 4.44 3.09 11.52
C PHE A 65 3.69 4.39 11.73
N ALA A 66 3.10 4.56 12.91
CA ALA A 66 2.50 5.81 13.32
C ALA A 66 3.56 6.92 13.36
N LEU A 67 3.21 8.09 12.83
CA LEU A 67 4.05 9.30 12.87
C LEU A 67 3.75 10.16 14.12
N ASN A 68 2.62 9.88 14.77
CA ASN A 68 2.05 10.62 15.88
C ASN A 68 1.03 9.72 16.60
N ASP A 69 0.58 10.13 17.78
CA ASP A 69 -0.44 9.38 18.53
C ASP A 69 -1.76 9.36 17.75
N ILE A 70 -2.33 8.17 17.57
CA ILE A 70 -3.60 7.95 16.84
C ILE A 70 -4.72 7.75 17.85
N LYS A 71 -5.80 8.52 17.71
CA LYS A 71 -6.95 8.41 18.62
C LYS A 71 -7.87 7.25 18.22
N GLU A 72 -8.65 6.77 19.18
CA GLU A 72 -9.69 5.78 18.90
C GLU A 72 -10.67 6.33 17.84
N GLY A 73 -10.95 5.52 16.82
CA GLY A 73 -11.81 5.88 15.69
C GLY A 73 -11.16 6.77 14.63
N GLU A 74 -9.91 7.19 14.80
CA GLU A 74 -9.18 7.93 13.78
C GLU A 74 -8.81 7.00 12.60
N GLU A 75 -9.07 7.46 11.37
CA GLU A 75 -8.68 6.73 10.17
C GLU A 75 -7.15 6.67 10.05
N ILE A 76 -6.63 5.48 9.81
CA ILE A 76 -5.21 5.28 9.54
C ILE A 76 -4.96 5.55 8.06
N THR A 77 -4.03 6.44 7.75
CA THR A 77 -3.68 6.81 6.37
C THR A 77 -2.18 6.88 6.17
N TYR A 78 -1.72 6.69 4.94
CA TYR A 78 -0.32 6.92 4.57
C TYR A 78 -0.20 7.47 3.15
N ASP A 79 0.94 8.09 2.84
CA ASP A 79 1.25 8.50 1.47
C ASP A 79 1.61 7.28 0.63
N TYR A 80 0.78 6.94 -0.36
CA TYR A 80 1.03 5.84 -1.30
C TYR A 80 2.31 6.04 -2.13
N GLY A 81 2.81 7.29 -2.23
CA GLY A 81 3.84 7.71 -3.15
C GLY A 81 3.35 7.79 -4.60
N GLY A 82 4.20 8.32 -5.47
CA GLY A 82 3.90 8.51 -6.89
C GLY A 82 3.03 9.74 -7.18
N GLU A 83 3.06 10.21 -8.42
CA GLU A 83 2.34 11.43 -8.85
C GLU A 83 0.97 11.11 -9.48
N ASP A 84 0.77 9.88 -9.96
CA ASP A 84 -0.37 9.49 -10.79
C ASP A 84 -1.55 8.85 -10.00
N CYS A 85 -1.92 9.43 -8.86
CA CYS A 85 -3.13 9.00 -8.14
C CYS A 85 -4.33 9.88 -8.53
N PRO A 86 -5.34 9.39 -9.29
CA PRO A 86 -6.41 10.22 -9.85
C PRO A 86 -7.27 10.96 -8.82
N TRP A 87 -7.27 10.51 -7.56
CA TRP A 87 -8.00 11.12 -6.45
C TRP A 87 -7.24 12.24 -5.72
N ARG A 88 -5.98 12.52 -6.10
CA ARG A 88 -5.15 13.57 -5.47
C ARG A 88 -5.32 14.97 -6.08
N THR A 89 -6.22 15.14 -7.06
CA THR A 89 -6.51 16.43 -7.73
C THR A 89 -6.92 17.53 -6.76
#